data_AF-A0A3P3U6Q2-F1
#
_entry.id   AF-A0A3P3U6Q2-F1
#
_cell.length_a   1.000
_cell.length_b   1.000
_cell.length_c   1.000
_cell.angle_alpha   90.00
_cell.angle_beta   90.00
_cell.angle_gamma   90.00
#
_symmetry.space_group_name_H-M   'P 1'
#
loop_
_entity.id
_entity.type
_entity.pdbx_description
1 polymer ?
#
loop_
_entity_poly.entity_id
_entity_poly.type
_entity_poly.pdbx_seq_one_letter_code
_entity_poly.pdbx_strand_id
1 'polypeptide(L)'
;MPFIEINEDLRQEVGSIFGDIIVSCGQIHRVEELRGFVFIEENQIQGSIFYNVSGQECEIVSLECKLEGKGIGSKLIQLVIERAESLDCKRVWLITSNDNIKAIRFYQKRGFDMVCIHKNAITEARILKPSIPLYGYDEIPIKHEVEFEYILNDFGG
;
A
#
# COMPACT_ATOMS: atom_id res chain seq x y z
N MET A 1 -18.07 7.34 12.19
CA MET A 1 -17.12 6.25 11.85
C MET A 1 -15.98 6.90 11.10
N PRO A 2 -14.73 6.80 11.56
CA PRO A 2 -13.64 7.57 10.97
C PRO A 2 -12.99 6.86 9.78
N PHE A 3 -13.35 5.62 9.46
CA PHE A 3 -12.87 4.93 8.26
C PHE A 3 -13.97 4.91 7.19
N ILE A 4 -13.65 5.34 5.98
CA ILE A 4 -14.60 5.48 4.87
C ILE A 4 -13.98 4.87 3.62
N GLU A 5 -14.77 4.13 2.84
CA GLU A 5 -14.36 3.69 1.52
C GLU A 5 -14.30 4.88 0.55
N ILE A 6 -13.25 4.95 -0.26
CA ILE A 6 -13.10 6.03 -1.24
C ILE A 6 -14.21 5.89 -2.28
N ASN A 7 -15.06 6.91 -2.35
CA ASN A 7 -16.13 7.08 -3.32
C ASN A 7 -15.87 8.34 -4.17
N GLU A 8 -16.75 8.62 -5.12
CA GLU A 8 -16.63 9.76 -6.03
C GLU A 8 -16.46 11.11 -5.30
N ASP A 9 -17.14 11.29 -4.15
CA ASP A 9 -17.06 12.53 -3.36
C ASP A 9 -15.67 12.75 -2.75
N LEU A 10 -14.96 11.67 -2.41
CA LEU A 10 -13.63 11.71 -1.81
C LEU A 10 -12.51 11.65 -2.85
N ARG A 11 -12.76 11.20 -4.09
CA ARG A 11 -11.72 11.04 -5.11
C ARG A 11 -10.94 12.32 -5.37
N GLN A 12 -11.62 13.45 -5.46
CA GLN A 12 -10.97 14.74 -5.75
C GLN A 12 -10.06 15.19 -4.60
N GLU A 13 -10.51 15.05 -3.35
CA GLU A 13 -9.71 15.39 -2.17
C GLU A 13 -8.49 14.48 -2.06
N VAL A 14 -8.70 13.18 -2.26
CA VAL A 14 -7.65 12.17 -2.25
C VAL A 14 -6.61 12.45 -3.35
N GLY A 15 -7.02 12.67 -4.60
CA GLY A 15 -6.10 13.00 -5.69
C GLY A 15 -5.30 14.29 -5.42
N SER A 16 -5.92 15.28 -4.78
CA SER A 16 -5.23 16.53 -4.41
C SER A 16 -4.13 16.31 -3.35
N ILE A 17 -4.26 15.29 -2.49
CA ILE A 17 -3.31 15.01 -1.41
C ILE A 17 -2.17 14.09 -1.89
N PHE A 18 -2.50 13.02 -2.62
CA PHE A 18 -1.54 11.97 -3.00
C PHE A 18 -0.98 12.15 -4.42
N GLY A 19 -1.48 13.14 -5.16
CA GLY A 19 -1.18 13.36 -6.57
C GLY A 19 -1.96 12.41 -7.49
N ASP A 20 -1.66 12.49 -8.79
CA ASP A 20 -2.42 11.77 -9.81
C ASP A 20 -1.95 10.32 -10.01
N ILE A 21 -0.69 10.03 -9.70
CA ILE A 21 -0.05 8.76 -10.03
C ILE A 21 0.74 8.14 -8.87
N ILE A 22 0.59 6.83 -8.71
CA ILE A 22 1.44 5.98 -7.86
C ILE A 22 2.18 5.00 -8.77
N VAL A 23 3.45 4.73 -8.47
CA VAL A 23 4.23 3.72 -9.18
C VAL A 23 4.49 2.57 -8.21
N SER A 24 4.01 1.38 -8.55
CA SER A 24 4.22 0.15 -7.79
C SER A 24 4.61 -0.98 -8.75
N CYS A 25 5.63 -1.78 -8.42
CA CYS A 25 6.13 -2.89 -9.24
C CYS A 25 6.42 -2.49 -10.70
N GLY A 26 6.94 -1.28 -10.93
CA GLY A 26 7.19 -0.75 -12.28
C GLY A 26 5.94 -0.38 -13.09
N GLN A 27 4.74 -0.47 -12.50
CA GLN A 27 3.47 -0.09 -13.12
C GLN A 27 3.00 1.28 -12.62
N ILE A 28 2.37 2.05 -13.51
CA ILE A 28 1.76 3.34 -13.17
C ILE A 28 0.29 3.10 -12.87
N HIS A 29 -0.14 3.49 -11.67
CA HIS A 29 -1.54 3.48 -11.25
C HIS A 29 -2.03 4.92 -11.16
N ARG A 30 -3.20 5.20 -11.75
CA ARG A 30 -3.89 6.47 -11.57
C ARG A 30 -4.65 6.43 -10.25
N VAL A 31 -4.40 7.40 -9.37
CA VAL A 31 -5.06 7.47 -8.06
C VAL A 31 -6.57 7.54 -8.19
N GLU A 32 -7.07 8.22 -9.23
CA GLU A 32 -8.49 8.32 -9.56
C GLU A 32 -9.14 6.99 -9.94
N GLU A 33 -8.39 5.94 -10.26
CA GLU A 33 -8.91 4.62 -10.66
C GLU A 33 -8.77 3.59 -9.52
N LEU A 34 -7.91 3.86 -8.54
CA LEU A 34 -7.66 2.96 -7.43
C LEU A 34 -8.85 2.92 -6.47
N ARG A 35 -9.07 1.72 -5.92
CA ARG A 35 -10.00 1.52 -4.81
C ARG A 35 -9.24 1.73 -3.50
N GLY A 36 -9.93 2.06 -2.43
CA GLY A 36 -9.24 2.30 -1.17
C GLY A 36 -10.12 2.69 -0.02
N PHE A 37 -9.49 2.92 1.12
CA PHE A 37 -10.13 3.44 2.33
C PHE A 37 -9.33 4.62 2.85
N VAL A 38 -10.02 5.57 3.47
CA VAL A 38 -9.41 6.70 4.18
C VAL A 38 -9.83 6.70 5.64
N PHE A 39 -8.95 7.21 6.49
CA PHE A 39 -9.23 7.55 7.88
C PHE A 39 -9.34 9.07 8.01
N ILE A 40 -10.49 9.56 8.46
CA ILE A 40 -10.82 10.97 8.64
C ILE A 40 -10.96 11.28 10.14
N GLU A 41 -10.16 12.24 10.62
CA GLU A 41 -10.22 12.80 11.97
C GLU A 41 -10.14 14.33 11.82
N GLU A 42 -10.98 15.07 12.55
CA GLU A 42 -11.06 16.55 12.47
C GLU A 42 -11.31 17.10 11.05
N ASN A 43 -12.16 16.42 10.27
CA ASN A 43 -12.43 16.74 8.85
C ASN A 43 -11.19 16.74 7.95
N GLN A 44 -10.16 15.97 8.30
CA GLN A 44 -8.96 15.81 7.47
C GLN A 44 -8.63 14.33 7.28
N ILE A 45 -8.15 13.98 6.10
CA ILE A 45 -7.57 12.67 5.83
C ILE A 45 -6.25 12.53 6.61
N GLN A 46 -6.28 11.65 7.61
CA GLN A 46 -5.15 11.31 8.48
C GLN A 46 -4.52 9.95 8.14
N GLY A 47 -5.19 9.14 7.30
CA GLY A 47 -4.59 7.95 6.70
C GLY A 47 -5.34 7.52 5.44
N SER A 48 -4.66 6.82 4.55
CA SER A 48 -5.20 6.28 3.31
C SER A 48 -4.57 4.93 3.00
N ILE A 49 -5.34 4.07 2.35
CA ILE A 49 -4.84 2.85 1.73
C ILE A 49 -5.48 2.71 0.36
N PHE A 50 -4.66 2.41 -0.64
CA PHE A 50 -5.12 2.10 -1.98
C PHE A 50 -4.79 0.67 -2.32
N TYR A 51 -5.69 0.02 -3.02
CA TYR A 51 -5.50 -1.34 -3.48
C TYR A 51 -6.00 -1.52 -4.91
N ASN A 52 -5.41 -2.50 -5.59
CA ASN A 52 -5.80 -2.95 -6.92
C ASN A 52 -6.04 -4.45 -6.88
N VAL A 53 -7.08 -4.92 -7.59
CA VAL A 53 -7.40 -6.36 -7.68
C VAL A 53 -7.19 -6.80 -9.11
N SER A 54 -6.36 -7.83 -9.28
CA SER A 54 -6.07 -8.45 -10.58
C SER A 54 -6.16 -9.97 -10.44
N GLY A 55 -7.13 -10.57 -11.14
CA GLY A 55 -7.41 -11.99 -10.97
C GLY A 55 -7.84 -12.31 -9.53
N GLN A 56 -7.09 -13.20 -8.86
CA GLN A 56 -7.31 -13.61 -7.46
C GLN A 56 -6.29 -12.98 -6.52
N GLU A 57 -5.68 -11.85 -6.91
CA GLU A 57 -4.69 -11.16 -6.09
C GLU A 57 -5.11 -9.72 -5.80
N CYS A 58 -4.93 -9.30 -4.55
CA CYS A 58 -5.15 -7.94 -4.10
C CYS A 58 -3.81 -7.30 -3.75
N GLU A 59 -3.38 -6.31 -4.51
CA GLU A 59 -2.19 -5.52 -4.23
C GLU A 59 -2.56 -4.31 -3.36
N ILE A 60 -1.91 -4.11 -2.22
CA ILE A 60 -1.89 -2.82 -1.54
C ILE A 60 -0.86 -1.94 -2.26
N VAL A 61 -1.36 -1.02 -3.07
CA VAL A 61 -0.55 -0.14 -3.93
C VAL A 61 0.10 0.98 -3.13
N SER A 62 -0.58 1.47 -2.09
CA SER A 62 -0.02 2.47 -1.17
C SER A 62 -0.75 2.45 0.17
N LEU A 63 -0.01 2.71 1.25
CA LEU A 63 -0.51 2.90 2.59
C LEU A 63 0.22 4.09 3.22
N GLU A 64 -0.53 5.12 3.60
CA GLU A 64 0.00 6.30 4.28
C GLU A 64 -0.80 6.62 5.54
N CYS A 65 -0.11 6.96 6.62
CA CYS A 65 -0.72 7.36 7.89
C CYS A 65 0.10 8.49 8.51
N LYS A 66 -0.55 9.63 8.80
CA LYS A 66 0.10 10.78 9.47
C LYS A 66 0.32 10.55 10.96
N LEU A 67 -0.53 9.73 11.57
CA LEU A 67 -0.54 9.48 13.01
C LEU A 67 0.01 8.08 13.32
N GLU A 68 1.27 8.03 13.73
CA GLU A 68 1.89 6.79 14.20
C GLU A 68 1.32 6.35 15.57
N GLY A 69 1.37 5.05 15.87
CA GLY A 69 1.03 4.51 17.20
C GLY A 69 -0.47 4.43 17.53
N LYS A 70 -1.38 4.97 16.72
CA LYS A 70 -2.83 4.91 16.93
C LYS A 70 -3.54 3.68 16.34
N GLY A 71 -2.80 2.77 15.69
CA GLY A 71 -3.38 1.56 15.07
C GLY A 71 -4.14 1.78 13.76
N ILE A 72 -4.12 3.00 13.20
CA ILE A 72 -4.83 3.37 11.96
C ILE A 72 -4.39 2.48 10.79
N GLY A 73 -3.08 2.38 10.53
CA GLY A 73 -2.56 1.55 9.45
C GLY A 73 -2.91 0.07 9.60
N SER A 74 -2.99 -0.46 10.83
CA SER A 74 -3.48 -1.82 11.05
C SER A 74 -4.92 -1.99 10.60
N LYS A 75 -5.79 -1.03 10.95
CA LYS A 75 -7.20 -1.11 10.61
C LYS A 75 -7.43 -0.93 9.12
N LEU A 76 -6.67 -0.07 8.45
CA LEU A 76 -6.70 0.09 6.99
C LEU A 76 -6.32 -1.21 6.28
N ILE A 77 -5.24 -1.89 6.70
CA ILE A 77 -4.86 -3.21 6.18
C ILE A 77 -5.98 -4.21 6.38
N GLN A 78 -6.56 -4.26 7.59
CA GLN A 78 -7.65 -5.19 7.89
C GLN A 78 -8.86 -4.98 6.98
N LEU A 79 -9.22 -3.73 6.65
CA LEU A 79 -10.30 -3.42 5.71
C LEU A 79 -9.98 -3.92 4.29
N VAL A 80 -8.72 -3.84 3.85
CA VAL A 80 -8.31 -4.39 2.55
C VAL A 80 -8.32 -5.92 2.55
N ILE A 81 -7.91 -6.57 3.64
CA ILE A 81 -8.00 -8.03 3.80
C ILE A 81 -9.45 -8.48 3.71
N GLU A 82 -10.35 -7.89 4.51
CA GLU A 82 -11.80 -8.19 4.49
C GLU A 82 -12.38 -7.99 3.08
N ARG A 83 -11.94 -6.94 2.37
CA ARG A 83 -12.38 -6.68 1.00
C ARG A 83 -11.84 -7.71 0.01
N ALA A 84 -10.58 -8.10 0.13
CA ALA A 84 -9.96 -9.09 -0.74
C ALA A 84 -10.63 -10.47 -0.56
N GLU A 85 -10.95 -10.86 0.68
CA GLU A 85 -11.74 -12.07 0.97
C GLU A 85 -13.11 -12.02 0.29
N SER A 86 -13.83 -10.89 0.38
CA SER A 86 -15.14 -10.73 -0.27
C SER A 86 -15.10 -10.75 -1.81
N LEU A 87 -13.90 -10.65 -2.39
CA LEU A 87 -13.66 -10.68 -3.83
C LEU A 87 -13.00 -11.99 -4.28
N ASP A 88 -13.03 -13.03 -3.44
CA ASP A 88 -12.45 -14.35 -3.70
C ASP A 88 -10.95 -14.29 -4.07
N CYS A 89 -10.23 -13.30 -3.52
CA CYS A 89 -8.78 -13.25 -3.65
C CYS A 89 -8.13 -14.35 -2.78
N LYS A 90 -6.98 -14.84 -3.24
CA LYS A 90 -6.15 -15.83 -2.54
C LYS A 90 -5.04 -15.23 -1.70
N ARG A 91 -4.63 -13.99 -2.03
CA ARG A 91 -3.62 -13.27 -1.27
C ARG A 91 -3.85 -11.77 -1.31
N VAL A 92 -3.41 -11.11 -0.25
CA VAL A 92 -3.11 -9.68 -0.24
C VAL A 92 -1.60 -9.52 -0.26
N TRP A 93 -1.06 -8.70 -1.15
CA TRP A 93 0.38 -8.51 -1.27
C TRP A 93 0.74 -7.04 -1.44
N LEU A 94 2.02 -6.71 -1.22
CA LEU A 94 2.54 -5.37 -1.37
C LEU A 94 4.06 -5.40 -1.57
N ILE A 95 4.59 -4.28 -2.04
CA ILE A 95 6.02 -4.01 -2.01
C ILE A 95 6.36 -2.86 -1.07
N THR A 96 7.57 -2.89 -0.54
CA THR A 96 8.18 -1.72 0.11
C THR A 96 9.64 -1.61 -0.27
N SER A 97 10.22 -0.42 -0.15
CA SER A 97 11.63 -0.22 -0.46
C SER A 97 12.53 -0.86 0.60
N ASN A 98 13.70 -1.33 0.19
CA ASN A 98 14.65 -2.04 1.05
C ASN A 98 15.14 -1.24 2.28
N ASP A 99 15.07 0.09 2.23
CA ASP A 99 15.45 0.98 3.32
C ASP A 99 14.34 1.16 4.38
N ASN A 100 13.09 0.82 4.05
CA ASN A 100 11.94 1.08 4.92
C ASN A 100 11.79 0.00 6.00
N ILE A 101 12.77 -0.06 6.91
CA ILE A 101 12.83 -1.04 8.02
C ILE A 101 11.59 -0.94 8.91
N LYS A 102 11.05 0.27 9.10
CA LYS A 102 9.79 0.48 9.85
C LYS A 102 8.62 -0.23 9.19
N ALA A 103 8.45 -0.10 7.87
CA ALA A 103 7.40 -0.78 7.11
C ALA A 103 7.60 -2.30 7.11
N ILE A 104 8.82 -2.78 6.86
CA ILE A 104 9.18 -4.20 6.91
C ILE A 104 8.76 -4.82 8.25
N ARG A 105 9.18 -4.21 9.37
CA ARG A 105 8.76 -4.65 10.70
C ARG A 105 7.24 -4.58 10.88
N PHE A 106 6.61 -3.53 10.36
CA PHE A 106 5.17 -3.30 10.49
C PHE A 106 4.35 -4.39 9.79
N TYR A 107 4.72 -4.80 8.57
CA TYR A 107 4.02 -5.85 7.82
C TYR A 107 4.24 -7.23 8.42
N GLN A 108 5.49 -7.59 8.77
CA GLN A 108 5.78 -8.86 9.44
C GLN A 108 4.99 -9.05 10.74
N LYS A 109 4.86 -7.99 11.55
CA LYS A 109 4.06 -8.04 12.79
C LYS A 109 2.55 -8.23 12.55
N ARG A 110 2.07 -8.10 11.30
CA ARG A 110 0.67 -8.23 10.89
C ARG A 110 0.42 -9.51 10.10
N GLY A 111 1.37 -10.44 10.10
CA GLY A 111 1.20 -11.75 9.48
C GLY A 111 1.53 -11.79 7.99
N PHE A 112 2.06 -10.70 7.42
CA PHE A 112 2.62 -10.75 6.08
C PHE A 112 3.99 -11.44 6.13
N ASP A 113 4.21 -12.39 5.23
CA ASP A 113 5.50 -13.04 5.02
C ASP A 113 6.29 -12.37 3.90
N MET A 114 7.63 -12.39 4.00
CA MET A 114 8.51 -11.84 2.97
C MET A 114 8.79 -12.92 1.93
N VAL A 115 8.40 -12.68 0.68
CA VAL A 115 8.39 -13.73 -0.35
C VAL A 115 9.32 -13.49 -1.52
N CYS A 116 9.66 -12.22 -1.81
CA CYS A 116 10.58 -11.90 -2.89
C CYS A 116 11.39 -10.63 -2.59
N ILE A 117 12.60 -10.56 -3.15
CA ILE A 117 13.38 -9.33 -3.26
C ILE A 117 13.56 -9.04 -4.76
N HIS A 118 12.92 -7.97 -5.23
CA HIS A 118 13.07 -7.48 -6.59
C HIS A 118 14.33 -6.61 -6.66
N LYS A 119 15.47 -7.28 -6.89
CA LYS A 119 16.78 -6.64 -6.90
C LYS A 119 16.87 -5.61 -8.02
N ASN A 120 17.22 -4.39 -7.64
CA ASN A 120 17.41 -3.22 -8.52
C ASN A 120 16.11 -2.64 -9.13
N ALA A 121 14.93 -3.14 -8.73
CA ALA A 121 13.66 -2.65 -9.26
C ALA A 121 13.48 -1.13 -9.08
N ILE A 122 13.90 -0.57 -7.93
CA ILE A 122 13.83 0.89 -7.73
C ILE A 122 14.88 1.64 -8.57
N THR A 123 16.03 1.02 -8.84
CA THR A 123 17.01 1.58 -9.78
C THR A 123 16.43 1.70 -11.18
N GLU A 124 15.68 0.70 -11.63
CA GLU A 124 14.98 0.68 -12.92
C GLU A 124 13.79 1.66 -12.93
N ALA A 125 12.99 1.68 -11.86
CA ALA A 125 11.87 2.61 -11.71
C ALA A 125 12.34 4.08 -11.77
N ARG A 126 13.58 4.38 -11.36
CA ARG A 126 14.17 5.72 -11.45
C ARG A 126 14.38 6.20 -12.90
N ILE A 127 14.40 5.30 -13.88
CA ILE A 127 14.36 5.67 -15.32
C ILE A 127 13.02 6.32 -15.66
N LEU A 128 11.92 5.78 -15.13
CA LEU A 128 10.56 6.29 -15.34
C LEU A 128 10.24 7.49 -14.44
N LYS A 129 10.74 7.46 -13.19
CA LYS A 129 10.55 8.52 -12.19
C LYS A 129 11.92 8.96 -11.64
N PRO A 130 12.65 9.83 -12.37
CA PRO A 130 13.97 10.30 -11.95
C PRO A 130 13.98 11.03 -10.60
N SER A 131 12.83 11.47 -10.12
CA SER A 131 12.66 12.11 -8.81
C SER A 131 12.76 11.14 -7.62
N ILE A 132 12.81 9.82 -7.83
CA ILE A 132 13.06 8.87 -6.73
C ILE A 132 14.47 9.12 -6.15
N PRO A 133 14.62 9.40 -4.85
CA PRO A 133 15.92 9.73 -4.25
C PRO A 133 16.86 8.52 -4.22
N LEU A 134 18.18 8.75 -4.25
CA LEU A 134 19.19 7.67 -4.18
C LEU A 134 19.30 7.02 -2.80
N TYR A 135 18.98 7.78 -1.75
CA TYR A 135 19.06 7.39 -0.35
C TYR A 135 17.72 7.69 0.32
N GLY A 136 17.30 6.82 1.23
CA GLY A 136 16.01 6.91 1.91
C GLY A 136 16.17 7.00 3.42
N TYR A 137 15.37 6.23 4.15
CA TYR A 137 15.45 6.17 5.60
C TYR A 137 16.84 5.72 6.07
N ASP A 138 17.31 6.32 7.16
CA ASP A 138 18.57 5.99 7.81
C ASP A 138 19.79 6.02 6.86
N GLU A 139 19.74 6.89 5.82
CA GLU A 139 20.77 7.03 4.78
C GLU A 139 21.05 5.73 4.00
N ILE A 140 20.11 4.79 3.99
CA ILE A 140 20.23 3.53 3.28
C ILE A 140 19.98 3.77 1.77
N PRO A 141 20.82 3.23 0.87
CA PRO A 141 20.58 3.33 -0.56
C PRO A 141 19.25 2.64 -0.96
N ILE A 142 18.41 3.36 -1.71
CA ILE A 142 17.13 2.84 -2.20
C ILE A 142 17.35 2.19 -3.57
N LYS A 143 17.40 0.87 -3.59
CA LYS A 143 17.75 0.08 -4.79
C LYS A 143 16.76 -1.04 -5.08
N HIS A 144 16.16 -1.65 -4.07
CA HIS A 144 15.42 -2.90 -4.21
C HIS A 144 14.03 -2.74 -3.62
N GLU A 145 13.10 -3.53 -4.15
CA GLU A 145 11.78 -3.71 -3.55
C GLU A 145 11.76 -5.04 -2.80
N VAL A 146 11.07 -5.06 -1.68
CA VAL A 146 10.81 -6.25 -0.88
C VAL A 146 9.33 -6.54 -0.96
N GLU A 147 8.98 -7.69 -1.49
CA GLU A 147 7.60 -8.15 -1.62
C GLU A 147 7.16 -8.91 -0.37
N PHE A 148 5.98 -8.57 0.09
CA PHE A 148 5.30 -9.20 1.20
C PHE A 148 3.95 -9.74 0.75
N GLU A 149 3.52 -10.86 1.33
CA GLU A 149 2.18 -11.39 1.10
C GLU A 149 1.51 -11.90 2.37
N TYR A 150 0.19 -11.86 2.35
CA TYR A 150 -0.71 -12.43 3.33
C TYR A 150 -1.64 -13.39 2.58
N ILE A 151 -1.47 -14.69 2.84
CA ILE A 151 -2.34 -15.72 2.25
C ILE A 151 -3.71 -15.65 2.90
N LEU A 152 -4.74 -15.50 2.08
CA LEU A 152 -6.13 -15.59 2.50
C LEU A 152 -6.48 -17.07 2.52
N ASN A 153 -6.82 -17.58 3.70
CA ASN A 153 -7.24 -18.97 3.81
C ASN A 153 -8.65 -19.11 3.22
N ASP A 154 -8.86 -20.14 2.41
CA ASP A 154 -10.20 -20.58 2.04
C ASP A 154 -10.92 -20.99 3.34
N PHE A 155 -11.79 -20.14 3.88
CA PHE A 155 -12.85 -20.60 4.78
C PHE A 155 -13.93 -21.28 3.93
N GLY A 156 -13.54 -22.39 3.31
CA GLY A 156 -14.35 -23.24 2.44
C GLY A 156 -14.14 -24.70 2.83
N GLY A 157 -14.74 -25.10 3.95
CA GLY A 157 -14.80 -26.47 4.46
C GLY A 157 -15.69 -26.57 5.69
#